data_AF-L0MK46-F1
#
_entry.id   AF-L0MK46-F1
#
_cell.length_a   1.000
_cell.length_b   1.000
_cell.length_c   1.000
_cell.angle_alpha   90.00
_cell.angle_beta   90.00
_cell.angle_gamma   90.00
#
_symmetry.space_group_name_H-M   'P 1'
#
loop_
_entity.id
_entity.type
_entity.pdbx_description
1 polymer ?
#
loop_
_entity_poly.entity_id
_entity_poly.type
_entity_poly.pdbx_seq_one_letter_code
_entity_poly.pdbx_strand_id
1 'polypeptide(L)'
;MISVEKIDSSPWDFTFYKSDAGDYIIKVMFSEGVYKIDVGRYYYLANEIDSSEINHSTLIELANKIRSDPFNYNDKEIAPEEIRVIQA
;
A
#
# COMPACT_ATOMS: atom_id res chain seq x y z
N MET A 1 1.38 -14.28 -8.84
CA MET A 1 1.23 -12.88 -9.29
C MET A 1 -0.19 -12.45 -8.98
N ILE A 2 -0.33 -11.37 -8.24
CA ILE A 2 -1.58 -10.74 -7.82
C ILE A 2 -1.85 -9.61 -8.80
N SER A 3 -2.97 -9.69 -9.52
CA SER A 3 -3.34 -8.64 -10.46
C SER A 3 -4.09 -7.55 -9.71
N VAL A 4 -3.66 -6.31 -9.83
CA VAL A 4 -4.21 -5.20 -9.04
C VAL A 4 -4.62 -4.00 -9.89
N GLU A 5 -5.78 -3.45 -9.59
CA GLU A 5 -6.30 -2.22 -10.17
C GLU A 5 -6.12 -1.07 -9.18
N LYS A 6 -5.68 0.09 -9.67
CA LYS A 6 -5.51 1.29 -8.84
C LYS A 6 -6.88 1.90 -8.54
N ILE A 7 -7.17 2.14 -7.27
CA ILE A 7 -8.38 2.84 -6.82
C ILE A 7 -8.07 4.32 -6.52
N ASP A 8 -7.02 4.58 -5.74
CA ASP A 8 -6.69 5.93 -5.26
C ASP A 8 -5.17 6.08 -5.12
N SER A 9 -4.69 7.32 -5.04
CA SER A 9 -3.29 7.62 -4.75
C SER A 9 -3.11 9.04 -4.23
N SER A 10 -2.20 9.19 -3.28
CA SER A 10 -1.48 10.45 -3.06
C SER A 10 -0.05 10.26 -3.58
N PRO A 11 0.37 10.98 -4.63
CA PRO A 11 1.75 10.93 -5.12
C PRO A 11 2.73 11.18 -3.98
N TRP A 12 3.86 10.45 -3.98
CA TRP A 12 4.89 10.49 -2.93
C TRP A 12 4.48 9.90 -1.57
N ASP A 13 3.19 9.60 -1.38
CA ASP A 13 2.71 9.00 -0.15
C ASP A 13 2.36 7.53 -0.30
N PHE A 14 1.33 7.25 -1.11
CA PHE A 14 0.77 5.92 -1.26
C PHE A 14 0.06 5.72 -2.60
N THR A 15 -0.14 4.47 -2.96
CA THR A 15 -1.11 4.06 -3.97
C THR A 15 -1.95 2.93 -3.43
N PHE A 16 -3.26 3.06 -3.54
CA PHE A 16 -4.22 2.08 -3.04
C PHE A 16 -4.80 1.28 -4.20
N TYR A 17 -4.86 -0.03 -4.02
CA TYR A 17 -5.25 -0.97 -5.04
C TYR A 17 -6.30 -1.96 -4.55
N LYS A 18 -7.05 -2.51 -5.51
CA LYS A 18 -7.87 -3.71 -5.33
C LYS A 18 -7.32 -4.84 -6.18
N SER A 19 -7.19 -6.02 -5.60
CA SER A 19 -6.85 -7.22 -6.36
C SER A 19 -8.08 -7.80 -7.06
N ASP A 20 -7.83 -8.65 -8.05
CA ASP A 20 -8.84 -9.50 -8.70
C ASP A 20 -9.55 -10.45 -7.72
N ALA A 21 -8.88 -10.87 -6.65
CA ALA A 21 -9.45 -11.66 -5.55
C ALA A 21 -10.35 -10.84 -4.60
N GLY A 22 -10.35 -9.50 -4.72
CA GLY A 22 -11.13 -8.61 -3.88
C GLY A 22 -10.38 -8.06 -2.66
N ASP A 23 -9.14 -8.49 -2.43
CA ASP A 23 -8.28 -7.96 -1.36
C ASP A 23 -7.84 -6.53 -1.63
N TYR A 24 -7.69 -5.76 -0.56
CA TYR A 24 -7.13 -4.41 -0.59
C TYR A 24 -5.63 -4.43 -0.32
N ILE A 25 -4.88 -3.71 -1.15
CA ILE A 25 -3.42 -3.61 -1.08
C ILE A 25 -3.05 -2.13 -1.10
N ILE A 26 -2.14 -1.72 -0.22
CA ILE A 26 -1.56 -0.37 -0.25
C ILE A 26 -0.07 -0.46 -0.55
N LYS A 27 0.37 0.32 -1.54
CA LYS A 27 1.77 0.65 -1.73
C LYS A 27 2.06 1.91 -0.94
N VAL A 28 3.01 1.86 -0.02
CA VAL A 28 3.46 3.01 0.76
C VAL A 28 4.86 3.40 0.30
N MET A 29 5.06 4.70 0.10
CA MET A 29 6.36 5.27 -0.27
C MET A 29 7.16 5.60 0.99
N PHE A 30 8.42 5.18 1.03
CA PHE A 30 9.39 5.44 2.08
C PHE A 30 10.58 6.17 1.48
N SER A 31 11.23 7.05 2.24
CA SER A 31 12.52 7.63 1.84
C SER A 31 13.63 7.08 2.71
N GLU A 32 14.42 6.17 2.16
CA GLU A 32 15.42 5.38 2.89
C GLU A 32 16.87 5.77 2.53
N GLY A 33 17.80 5.44 3.44
CA GLY A 33 19.23 5.62 3.25
C GLY A 33 19.75 7.06 3.36
N VAL A 34 21.07 7.20 3.30
CA VAL A 34 21.76 8.51 3.40
C VAL A 34 21.42 9.40 2.21
N TYR A 35 21.11 8.80 1.06
CA TYR A 35 20.77 9.49 -0.18
C TYR A 35 19.27 9.76 -0.35
N LYS A 36 18.42 9.42 0.64
CA LYS A 36 16.97 9.64 0.61
C LYS A 36 16.33 9.12 -0.67
N ILE A 37 16.52 7.84 -0.94
CA ILE A 37 15.96 7.17 -2.11
C ILE A 37 14.51 6.80 -1.79
N ASP A 38 13.60 7.07 -2.73
CA ASP A 38 12.19 6.70 -2.60
C ASP A 38 11.99 5.21 -2.94
N VAL A 39 11.49 4.46 -1.97
CA VAL A 39 11.22 3.02 -2.05
C VAL A 39 9.73 2.79 -1.84
N GLY A 40 9.09 2.08 -2.75
CA GLY A 40 7.69 1.69 -2.60
C GLY A 40 7.57 0.26 -2.11
N ARG A 41 6.88 0.05 -0.99
CA ARG A 41 6.60 -1.27 -0.41
C ARG A 41 5.10 -1.55 -0.42
N TYR A 42 4.71 -2.80 -0.65
CA TYR A 42 3.31 -3.22 -0.80
C TYR A 42 2.85 -3.98 0.43
N TYR A 43 1.62 -3.73 0.90
CA TYR A 43 1.07 -4.37 2.10
C TYR A 43 -0.37 -4.83 1.88
N TYR A 44 -0.71 -6.02 2.38
CA TYR A 44 -2.10 -6.48 2.52
C TYR A 44 -2.81 -5.75 3.64
N LEU A 45 -4.08 -5.40 3.41
CA LEU A 45 -4.91 -4.65 4.37
C LEU A 45 -6.07 -5.44 4.96
N ALA A 46 -6.04 -6.77 4.85
CA ALA A 46 -7.15 -7.66 5.19
C ALA A 46 -7.84 -7.40 6.56
N ASN A 47 -7.12 -6.83 7.54
CA ASN A 47 -7.65 -6.55 8.88
C ASN A 47 -7.49 -5.09 9.35
N GLU A 48 -6.96 -4.17 8.54
CA GLU A 48 -6.64 -2.80 8.99
C GLU A 48 -7.75 -1.79 8.66
N ILE A 49 -8.62 -2.10 7.71
CA ILE A 49 -9.63 -1.17 7.20
C ILE A 49 -10.91 -1.94 6.88
N ASP A 50 -12.04 -1.43 7.38
CA ASP A 50 -13.36 -1.83 6.90
C ASP A 50 -13.60 -1.19 5.54
N SER A 51 -14.12 -1.98 4.59
CA SER A 51 -14.51 -1.52 3.25
C SER A 51 -15.42 -0.28 3.25
N SER A 52 -16.22 -0.09 4.31
CA SER A 52 -17.12 1.04 4.50
C SER A 52 -16.43 2.33 4.97
N GLU A 53 -15.20 2.23 5.48
CA GLU A 53 -14.39 3.35 6.00
C GLU A 53 -13.26 3.77 5.06
N ILE A 54 -13.13 3.13 3.87
CA ILE A 54 -12.15 3.50 2.85
C ILE A 54 -12.50 4.87 2.29
N ASN A 55 -11.72 5.87 2.66
CA ASN A 55 -11.74 7.20 2.05
C ASN A 55 -10.31 7.74 1.98
N HIS A 56 -10.11 8.83 1.25
CA HIS A 56 -8.77 9.36 1.02
C HIS A 56 -8.03 9.73 2.32
N SER A 57 -8.73 10.32 3.30
CA SER A 57 -8.12 10.67 4.59
C SER A 57 -7.70 9.45 5.41
N THR A 58 -8.50 8.38 5.47
CA THR A 58 -8.13 7.16 6.19
C THR A 58 -6.94 6.45 5.54
N LEU A 59 -6.81 6.53 4.21
CA LEU A 59 -5.65 6.01 3.49
C LEU A 59 -4.35 6.79 3.79
N ILE A 60 -4.44 8.12 3.95
CA ILE A 60 -3.30 8.94 4.40
C ILE A 60 -2.87 8.54 5.81
N GLU A 61 -3.82 8.41 6.74
CA GLU A 61 -3.54 8.02 8.13
C GLU A 61 -2.90 6.63 8.20
N LEU A 62 -3.43 5.67 7.43
CA LEU A 62 -2.88 4.33 7.35
C LEU A 62 -1.46 4.32 6.76
N ALA A 63 -1.22 5.04 5.66
CA ALA A 63 0.12 5.16 5.09
C ALA A 63 1.12 5.75 6.09
N ASN A 64 0.71 6.78 6.85
CA ASN A 64 1.52 7.37 7.92
C ASN A 64 1.81 6.36 9.05
N LYS A 65 0.81 5.59 9.46
CA LYS A 65 0.94 4.56 10.49
C LYS A 65 1.95 3.49 10.08
N ILE A 66 1.84 2.97 8.85
CA ILE A 66 2.77 2.00 8.27
C ILE A 66 4.20 2.58 8.21
N ARG A 67 4.38 3.84 7.81
CA ARG A 67 5.72 4.47 7.80
C ARG A 67 6.31 4.66 9.19
N SER A 68 5.47 4.97 10.17
CA SER A 68 5.93 5.22 11.54
C SER A 68 6.41 3.94 12.23
N ASP A 69 5.83 2.80 11.87
CA ASP A 69 6.18 1.49 12.45
C ASP A 69 6.03 0.36 11.42
N PRO A 70 6.96 0.26 10.45
CA PRO A 70 6.87 -0.74 9.38
C PRO A 70 7.04 -2.17 9.91
N PHE A 71 7.69 -2.36 11.07
CA PHE A 71 7.91 -3.69 11.65
C PHE A 71 6.61 -4.38 12.05
N ASN A 72 5.59 -3.62 12.46
CA ASN A 72 4.25 -4.14 12.75
C ASN A 72 3.46 -4.58 11.50
N TYR A 73 4.00 -4.34 10.31
CA TYR A 73 3.37 -4.69 9.04
C TYR A 73 4.20 -5.67 8.21
N ASN A 74 5.33 -6.17 8.73
CA ASN A 74 6.22 -7.08 8.02
C ASN A 74 5.55 -8.40 7.60
N ASP A 75 4.63 -8.92 8.40
CA ASP A 75 3.86 -10.13 8.10
C ASP A 75 2.84 -9.92 6.96
N LYS A 76 2.58 -8.66 6.61
CA LYS A 76 1.65 -8.24 5.55
C LYS A 76 2.36 -7.71 4.31
N GLU A 77 3.69 -7.57 4.35
CA GLU A 77 4.47 -7.04 3.22
C GLU A 77 4.47 -8.04 2.05
N ILE A 78 4.28 -7.53 0.85
CA ILE A 78 4.21 -8.30 -0.40
C ILE A 78 5.43 -7.95 -1.24
N ALA A 79 6.10 -8.96 -1.80
CA ALA A 79 7.23 -8.71 -2.66
C ALA A 79 6.79 -7.97 -3.94
N PRO A 80 7.51 -6.94 -4.41
CA PRO A 80 7.13 -6.18 -5.61
C PRO A 80 6.93 -7.07 -6.86
N GLU A 81 7.68 -8.16 -6.97
CA GLU A 81 7.61 -9.11 -8.08
C GLU A 81 6.28 -9.90 -8.10
N GLU A 82 5.59 -9.96 -6.96
CA GLU A 82 4.29 -10.61 -6.87
C GLU A 82 3.16 -9.71 -7.36
N ILE A 83 3.38 -8.41 -7.51
CA ILE A 83 2.36 -7.43 -7.89
C ILE A 83 2.39 -7.16 -9.39
N ARG A 84 1.22 -7.31 -10.04
CA ARG A 84 1.00 -6.90 -11.43
C ARG A 84 -0.07 -5.84 -11.49
N VAL A 85 0.33 -4.59 -11.73
CA VAL A 85 -0.61 -3.48 -11.92
C VAL A 85 -1.27 -3.61 -13.29
N ILE A 86 -2.59 -3.72 -13.31
CA ILE A 86 -3.40 -3.70 -14.53
C ILE A 86 -3.78 -2.23 -14.76
N GLN A 87 -3.22 -1.61 -15.80
CA GLN A 87 -3.72 -0.31 -16.27
C GLN A 87 -4.96 -0.57 -17.11
N ALA A 88 -6.10 -0.03 -16.68
CA ALA A 88 -7.32 0.06 -17.50
C ALA A 88 -7.16 1.15 -18.57
#